data_AF-A0A959IJL3-F1
#
_entry.id   AF-A0A959IJL3-F1
#
_cell.length_a   1.000
_cell.length_b   1.000
_cell.length_c   1.000
_cell.angle_alpha   90.00
_cell.angle_beta   90.00
_cell.angle_gamma   90.00
#
_symmetry.space_group_name_H-M   'P 1'
#
loop_
_entity.id
_entity.type
_entity.pdbx_description
1 polymer ?
#
loop_
_entity_poly.entity_id
_entity_poly.type
_entity_poly.pdbx_seq_one_letter_code
_entity_poly.pdbx_strand_id
1 'polypeptide(L)'
;MKISHLMLIAGGLIFTACQSGDDLFEIMPGSDIAAIEGMHDAYEEARFYNESLERCFNASTPCDLEIVDFYDHQFHRYDEMFDHQHNQYSHNNIGDDHHHENGNMIDHGMMNGPQGHLHTAEAHEYQHNLATFQDMMDLRTMHELVHPK
;
A
#
# COMPACT_ATOMS: atom_id res chain seq x y z
N MET A 1 15.20 -37.95 -69.39
CA MET A 1 14.10 -36.97 -69.26
C MET A 1 13.06 -37.49 -68.29
N LYS A 2 12.97 -36.89 -67.10
CA LYS A 2 11.76 -36.75 -66.27
C LYS A 2 11.94 -35.45 -65.48
N ILE A 3 11.04 -34.50 -65.70
CA ILE A 3 10.93 -33.23 -64.99
C ILE A 3 9.79 -33.40 -63.98
N SER A 4 9.86 -32.70 -62.83
CA SER A 4 8.80 -32.39 -61.84
C SER A 4 9.12 -32.95 -60.44
N HIS A 5 9.07 -32.23 -59.31
CA HIS A 5 8.63 -30.87 -58.98
C HIS A 5 9.45 -30.31 -57.79
N LEU A 6 9.57 -28.98 -57.81
CA LEU A 6 9.85 -28.07 -56.70
C LEU A 6 8.92 -28.36 -55.50
N MET A 7 9.43 -28.33 -54.26
CA MET A 7 8.92 -27.43 -53.21
C MET A 7 9.67 -27.61 -51.88
N LEU A 8 10.36 -26.53 -51.49
CA LEU A 8 10.66 -26.16 -50.11
C LEU A 8 9.37 -26.22 -49.27
N ILE A 9 9.36 -26.97 -48.17
CA ILE A 9 8.41 -26.74 -47.08
C ILE A 9 9.21 -26.21 -45.90
N ALA A 10 9.34 -24.89 -45.89
CA ALA A 10 9.51 -24.13 -44.66
C ALA A 10 8.15 -24.07 -43.94
N GLY A 11 8.18 -24.15 -42.61
CA GLY A 11 7.06 -23.72 -41.77
C GLY A 11 6.31 -24.85 -41.08
N GLY A 12 6.31 -24.81 -39.74
CA GLY A 12 5.35 -25.57 -38.94
C GLY A 12 5.80 -26.00 -37.55
N LEU A 13 6.52 -25.16 -36.78
CA LEU A 13 6.50 -25.30 -35.32
C LEU A 13 5.18 -24.72 -34.83
N ILE A 14 4.11 -25.52 -34.87
CA ILE A 14 2.87 -25.19 -34.18
C ILE A 14 3.06 -25.61 -32.72
N PHE A 15 3.47 -24.67 -31.88
CA PHE A 15 3.33 -24.79 -30.44
C PHE A 15 1.84 -24.73 -30.09
N THR A 16 1.17 -25.87 -30.06
CA THR A 16 -0.13 -25.99 -29.39
C THR A 16 0.10 -26.17 -27.90
N ALA A 17 0.33 -25.06 -27.20
CA ALA A 17 0.10 -24.97 -25.76
C ALA A 17 -0.86 -23.80 -25.55
N CYS A 18 -2.15 -24.05 -25.70
CA CYS A 18 -3.19 -23.13 -25.29
C CYS A 18 -4.29 -23.95 -24.64
N GLN A 19 -4.78 -23.44 -23.51
CA GLN A 19 -5.85 -23.93 -22.63
C GLN A 19 -5.36 -24.96 -21.58
N SER A 20 -5.56 -24.75 -20.29
CA SER A 20 -6.35 -23.74 -19.57
C SER A 20 -6.00 -23.90 -18.09
N GLY A 21 -5.42 -22.87 -17.51
CA GLY A 21 -5.32 -22.66 -16.08
C GLY A 21 -5.47 -21.16 -15.95
N ASP A 22 -6.66 -20.72 -15.56
CA ASP A 22 -7.07 -19.34 -15.56
C ASP A 22 -5.98 -18.45 -14.96
N ASP A 23 -5.62 -17.41 -15.71
CA ASP A 23 -4.83 -16.25 -15.28
C ASP A 23 -5.58 -15.55 -14.15
N LEU A 24 -5.60 -16.15 -12.96
CA LEU A 24 -6.01 -15.50 -11.71
C LEU A 24 -4.80 -14.78 -11.07
N PHE A 25 -3.93 -14.24 -11.91
CA PHE A 25 -2.99 -13.21 -11.48
C PHE A 25 -3.73 -11.89 -11.58
N GLU A 26 -4.52 -11.61 -10.55
CA GLU A 26 -4.94 -10.24 -10.31
C GLU A 26 -3.64 -9.44 -10.08
N ILE A 27 -3.43 -8.43 -10.91
CA ILE A 27 -2.32 -7.51 -10.78
C ILE A 27 -2.90 -6.33 -10.03
N MET A 28 -2.33 -6.00 -8.87
CA MET A 28 -2.69 -4.81 -8.12
C MET A 28 -2.85 -3.60 -9.07
N PRO A 29 -4.00 -2.90 -9.03
CA PRO A 29 -4.22 -1.72 -9.84
C PRO A 29 -3.09 -0.72 -9.65
N GLY A 30 -2.64 -0.08 -10.73
CA GLY A 30 -1.60 0.96 -10.64
C GLY A 30 -1.97 2.12 -9.71
N SER A 31 -3.27 2.37 -9.49
CA SER A 31 -3.77 3.32 -8.50
C SER A 31 -3.48 2.90 -7.06
N ASP A 32 -3.55 1.61 -6.75
CA ASP A 32 -3.30 1.07 -5.41
C ASP A 32 -1.79 1.08 -5.10
N ILE A 33 -0.96 0.78 -6.09
CA ILE A 33 0.49 0.95 -5.99
C ILE A 33 0.82 2.41 -5.68
N ALA A 34 0.23 3.36 -6.44
CA ALA A 34 0.45 4.78 -6.21
C ALA A 34 -0.07 5.26 -4.84
N ALA A 35 -1.18 4.70 -4.35
CA ALA A 35 -1.70 4.98 -3.02
C ALA A 35 -0.77 4.46 -1.92
N ILE A 36 -0.23 3.24 -2.07
CA ILE A 36 0.74 2.66 -1.12
C ILE A 36 2.03 3.47 -1.09
N GLU A 37 2.58 3.83 -2.25
CA GLU A 37 3.76 4.70 -2.33
C GLU A 37 3.48 6.06 -1.67
N GLY A 38 2.32 6.65 -1.94
CA GLY A 38 1.90 7.92 -1.32
C GLY A 38 1.72 7.82 0.19
N MET A 39 1.21 6.70 0.71
CA MET A 39 1.14 6.44 2.15
C MET A 39 2.54 6.35 2.76
N HIS A 40 3.45 5.62 2.12
CA HIS A 40 4.83 5.49 2.59
C HIS A 40 5.54 6.85 2.65
N ASP A 41 5.45 7.63 1.58
CA ASP A 41 6.07 8.97 1.52
C ASP A 41 5.49 9.91 2.59
N ALA A 42 4.16 9.90 2.77
CA ALA A 42 3.51 10.70 3.80
C ALA A 42 3.94 10.29 5.22
N TYR A 43 4.05 8.98 5.49
CA TYR A 43 4.55 8.48 6.76
C TYR A 43 6.00 8.91 7.04
N GLU A 44 6.91 8.76 6.08
CA GLU A 44 8.32 9.11 6.25
C GLU A 44 8.49 10.62 6.52
N GLU A 45 7.72 11.47 5.84
CA GLU A 45 7.70 12.90 6.07
C GLU A 45 7.10 13.25 7.45
N ALA A 46 5.95 12.67 7.81
CA ALA A 46 5.36 12.85 9.14
C ALA A 46 6.36 12.44 10.23
N ARG A 47 7.06 11.31 10.05
CA ARG A 47 8.08 10.83 11.00
C ARG A 47 9.20 11.85 11.16
N PHE A 48 9.72 12.37 10.05
CA PHE A 48 10.77 13.39 10.08
C PHE A 48 10.36 14.63 10.89
N TYR A 49 9.14 15.12 10.71
CA TYR A 49 8.66 16.28 11.45
C TYR A 49 8.38 15.98 12.93
N ASN A 50 7.86 14.79 13.25
CA ASN A 50 7.71 14.36 14.63
C ASN A 50 9.07 14.22 15.35
N GLU A 51 10.06 13.59 14.71
CA GLU A 51 11.43 13.50 15.25
C GLU A 51 12.05 14.90 15.46
N SER A 52 11.71 15.87 14.60
CA SER A 52 12.15 17.25 14.73
C SER A 52 11.50 17.95 15.94
N LEU A 53 10.20 17.71 16.17
CA LEU A 53 9.51 18.14 17.40
C LEU A 53 10.09 17.50 18.66
N GLU A 54 10.34 16.20 18.64
CA GLU A 54 10.95 15.48 19.76
C GLU A 54 12.32 16.07 20.12
N ARG A 55 13.12 16.46 19.13
CA ARG A 55 14.39 17.15 19.37
C ARG A 55 14.17 18.49 20.05
N CYS A 56 13.17 19.26 19.63
CA CYS A 56 12.83 20.53 20.26
C CYS A 56 12.34 20.35 21.70
N PHE A 57 11.52 19.33 21.96
CA PHE A 57 10.98 19.01 23.28
C PHE A 57 12.07 18.55 24.26
N ASN A 58 13.03 17.77 23.77
CA ASN A 58 14.12 17.20 24.59
C ASN A 58 15.40 18.07 24.62
N ALA A 59 15.41 19.22 23.95
CA ALA A 59 16.58 20.09 23.91
C ALA A 59 16.86 20.74 25.27
N SER A 60 18.15 20.90 25.61
CA SER A 60 18.57 21.65 26.81
C SER A 60 18.25 23.14 26.74
N THR A 61 18.15 23.67 25.52
CA THR A 61 17.62 25.00 25.22
C THR A 61 16.38 24.82 24.35
N PRO A 62 15.20 25.30 24.79
CA PRO A 62 13.97 25.17 24.00
C PRO A 62 14.09 25.78 22.61
N CYS A 63 13.48 25.15 21.61
CA CYS A 63 13.31 25.75 20.29
C CYS A 63 12.41 27.00 20.36
N ASP A 64 12.57 27.89 19.38
CA ASP A 64 11.65 29.00 19.17
C ASP A 64 10.23 28.47 18.86
N LEU A 65 9.20 29.15 19.37
CA LEU A 65 7.80 28.74 19.20
C LEU A 65 7.42 28.64 17.71
N GLU A 66 7.91 29.55 16.87
CA GLU A 66 7.66 29.50 15.41
C GLU A 66 8.20 28.22 14.75
N ILE A 67 9.31 27.68 15.26
CA ILE A 67 9.89 26.42 14.76
C ILE A 67 9.06 25.23 15.22
N VAL A 68 8.60 25.25 16.48
CA VAL A 68 7.71 24.22 17.04
C VAL A 68 6.40 24.18 16.25
N ASP A 69 5.75 25.32 16.07
CA ASP A 69 4.50 25.44 15.29
C ASP A 69 4.69 24.98 13.84
N PHE A 70 5.84 25.29 13.24
CA PHE A 70 6.14 24.82 11.88
C PHE A 70 6.21 23.30 11.81
N TYR A 71 6.94 22.65 12.71
CA TYR A 71 7.08 21.19 12.68
C TYR A 71 5.75 20.48 13.01
N ASP A 72 4.98 21.02 13.94
CA ASP A 72 3.63 20.52 14.27
C ASP A 72 2.68 20.62 13.07
N HIS A 73 2.66 21.79 12.42
CA HIS A 73 1.85 21.98 11.23
C HIS A 73 2.26 21.06 10.08
N GLN A 74 3.56 20.84 9.86
CA GLN A 74 4.01 19.90 8.83
C GLN A 74 3.65 18.46 9.19
N PHE A 75 3.75 18.04 10.46
CA PHE A 75 3.30 16.73 10.89
C PHE A 75 1.83 16.50 10.50
N HIS A 76 0.93 17.39 10.91
CA HIS A 76 -0.51 17.27 10.62
C HIS A 76 -0.82 17.32 9.12
N ARG A 77 -0.07 18.11 8.35
CA ARG A 77 -0.22 18.12 6.89
C ARG A 77 0.06 16.74 6.29
N TYR A 78 1.13 16.08 6.71
CA TYR A 78 1.45 14.75 6.18
C TYR A 78 0.57 13.65 6.76
N ASP A 79 0.05 13.85 7.98
CA ASP A 79 -1.00 13.01 8.55
C ASP A 79 -2.27 13.01 7.68
N GLU A 80 -2.73 14.19 7.28
CA GLU A 80 -3.86 14.35 6.36
C GLU A 80 -3.56 13.76 4.97
N MET A 81 -2.33 13.90 4.48
CA MET A 81 -1.91 13.29 3.21
C MET A 81 -1.91 11.76 3.30
N PHE A 82 -1.47 11.19 4.43
CA PHE A 82 -1.51 9.75 4.66
C PHE A 82 -2.95 9.25 4.59
N ASP A 83 -3.87 9.89 5.30
CA ASP A 83 -5.30 9.54 5.27
C ASP A 83 -5.89 9.68 3.87
N HIS A 84 -5.49 10.72 3.12
CA HIS A 84 -5.94 10.90 1.74
C HIS A 84 -5.53 9.71 0.87
N GLN A 85 -4.27 9.28 0.94
CA GLN A 85 -3.74 8.16 0.14
C GLN A 85 -4.34 6.82 0.59
N HIS A 86 -4.46 6.60 1.90
CA HIS A 86 -5.14 5.42 2.44
C HIS A 86 -6.58 5.31 1.92
N ASN A 87 -7.30 6.44 1.78
CA ASN A 87 -8.64 6.46 1.19
C ASN A 87 -8.66 6.26 -0.35
N GLN A 88 -7.52 6.39 -1.03
CA GLN A 88 -7.39 6.06 -2.46
C GLN A 88 -7.02 4.60 -2.70
N TYR A 89 -6.44 3.93 -1.70
CA TYR A 89 -6.15 2.51 -1.78
C TYR A 89 -7.47 1.75 -1.89
N SER A 90 -7.68 1.07 -3.01
CA SER A 90 -8.75 0.10 -3.09
C SER A 90 -8.38 -0.99 -2.09
N HIS A 91 -9.16 -1.12 -1.02
CA HIS A 91 -9.12 -2.32 -0.20
C HIS A 91 -9.56 -3.43 -1.15
N ASN A 92 -8.61 -4.02 -1.87
CA ASN A 92 -8.84 -4.87 -3.03
C ASN A 92 -9.42 -6.19 -2.51
N ASN A 93 -10.69 -6.12 -2.15
CA ASN A 93 -11.46 -7.21 -1.60
C ASN A 93 -12.20 -7.79 -2.80
N ILE A 94 -11.48 -8.64 -3.54
CA ILE A 94 -12.08 -9.54 -4.55
C ILE A 94 -13.03 -10.58 -3.89
N GLY A 95 -13.43 -10.34 -2.63
CA GLY A 95 -14.56 -10.97 -1.95
C GLY A 95 -15.31 -10.08 -0.95
N ASP A 96 -15.25 -8.75 -1.04
CA ASP A 96 -16.09 -7.85 -0.21
C ASP A 96 -16.71 -6.80 -1.12
N ASP A 97 -17.73 -7.24 -1.84
CA ASP A 97 -18.69 -6.42 -2.56
C ASP A 97 -19.61 -5.61 -1.62
N HIS A 98 -19.19 -5.35 -0.38
CA HIS A 98 -19.95 -4.52 0.55
C HIS A 98 -19.49 -3.07 0.46
N HIS A 99 -20.04 -2.44 -0.58
CA HIS A 99 -20.48 -1.05 -0.56
C HIS A 99 -20.73 -0.54 0.87
N HIS A 100 -20.06 0.54 1.26
CA HIS A 100 -20.37 1.30 2.46
C HIS A 100 -21.79 1.89 2.37
N GLU A 101 -22.80 1.12 2.75
CA GLU A 101 -24.10 1.64 3.16
C GLU A 101 -24.26 1.47 4.67
N ASN A 102 -24.21 2.61 5.36
CA ASN A 102 -24.63 2.86 6.73
C ASN A 102 -25.51 1.76 7.36
N GLY A 103 -24.99 1.08 8.39
CA GLY A 103 -25.85 0.34 9.30
C GLY A 103 -25.15 -0.74 10.11
N ASN A 104 -24.75 -0.36 11.33
CA ASN A 104 -24.92 -1.13 12.56
C ASN A 104 -24.69 -2.66 12.56
N MET A 105 -23.83 -3.06 13.51
CA MET A 105 -23.76 -4.34 14.25
C MET A 105 -22.60 -5.29 13.90
N ILE A 106 -21.74 -5.41 14.91
CA ILE A 106 -20.75 -6.44 15.25
C ILE A 106 -21.05 -7.83 14.65
N ASP A 107 -20.08 -8.45 13.98
CA ASP A 107 -19.91 -9.91 14.04
C ASP A 107 -18.43 -10.34 13.95
N HIS A 108 -18.03 -11.21 14.89
CA HIS A 108 -16.74 -11.85 14.97
C HIS A 108 -16.75 -13.09 14.06
N GLY A 109 -16.32 -12.95 12.81
CA GLY A 109 -16.23 -14.05 11.86
C GLY A 109 -14.85 -14.70 11.81
N MET A 110 -14.58 -15.66 12.69
CA MET A 110 -13.47 -16.60 12.50
C MET A 110 -13.69 -17.42 11.22
N MET A 111 -12.78 -17.35 10.25
CA MET A 111 -12.69 -18.35 9.18
C MET A 111 -11.26 -18.86 9.00
N ASN A 112 -11.03 -20.07 9.52
CA ASN A 112 -9.95 -20.96 9.13
C ASN A 112 -10.17 -21.42 7.68
N GLY A 113 -9.41 -20.86 6.73
CA GLY A 113 -9.23 -21.39 5.38
C GLY A 113 -7.79 -21.92 5.20
N PRO A 114 -7.56 -22.95 4.37
CA PRO A 114 -6.28 -23.64 4.32
C PRO A 114 -5.17 -22.69 3.88
N GLN A 115 -4.08 -22.67 4.66
CA GLN A 115 -2.86 -21.88 4.42
C GLN A 115 -2.25 -22.22 3.05
N GLY A 116 -2.70 -21.53 2.01
CA GLY A 116 -1.94 -21.31 0.80
C GLY A 116 -1.01 -20.14 1.06
N HIS A 117 0.27 -20.42 1.28
CA HIS A 117 1.30 -19.38 1.28
C HIS A 117 1.32 -18.71 -0.11
N LEU A 118 0.54 -17.63 -0.29
CA LEU A 118 0.68 -16.72 -1.41
C LEU A 118 2.01 -15.99 -1.23
N HIS A 119 3.06 -16.57 -1.79
CA HIS A 119 4.29 -15.84 -2.12
C HIS A 119 4.07 -15.12 -3.45
N THR A 120 3.18 -14.14 -3.47
CA THR A 120 2.98 -13.23 -4.61
C THR A 120 3.48 -11.84 -4.24
N ALA A 121 3.91 -11.05 -5.23
CA ALA A 121 4.33 -9.65 -5.02
C ALA A 121 3.24 -8.82 -4.31
N GLU A 122 1.96 -9.14 -4.55
CA GLU A 122 0.82 -8.53 -3.85
C GLU A 122 0.77 -8.85 -2.37
N ALA A 123 1.07 -10.10 -1.95
CA ALA A 123 1.13 -10.43 -0.53
C ALA A 123 2.26 -9.67 0.18
N HIS A 124 3.35 -9.37 -0.53
CA HIS A 124 4.43 -8.54 -0.04
C HIS A 124 4.02 -7.05 0.03
N GLU A 125 3.40 -6.50 -1.02
CA GLU A 125 2.90 -5.11 -1.02
C GLU A 125 1.80 -4.86 0.02
N TYR A 126 0.88 -5.81 0.20
CA TYR A 126 -0.12 -5.77 1.26
C TYR A 126 0.51 -5.77 2.66
N GLN A 127 1.55 -6.58 2.88
CA GLN A 127 2.29 -6.60 4.15
C GLN A 127 3.02 -5.28 4.41
N HIS A 128 3.61 -4.65 3.39
CA HIS A 128 4.24 -3.33 3.49
C HIS A 128 3.23 -2.22 3.78
N ASN A 129 2.04 -2.28 3.17
CA ASN A 129 0.96 -1.35 3.46
C ASN A 129 0.47 -1.46 4.92
N LEU A 130 0.20 -2.69 5.38
CA LEU A 130 -0.24 -2.92 6.76
C LEU A 130 0.81 -2.45 7.78
N ALA A 131 2.09 -2.67 7.51
CA ALA A 131 3.18 -2.16 8.33
C ALA A 131 3.19 -0.63 8.35
N THR A 132 3.11 0.03 7.20
CA THR A 132 3.10 1.51 7.10
C THR A 132 1.89 2.12 7.84
N PHE A 133 0.71 1.48 7.75
CA PHE A 133 -0.47 1.90 8.52
C PHE A 133 -0.25 1.79 10.04
N GLN A 134 0.27 0.66 10.51
CA GLN A 134 0.56 0.50 11.93
C GLN A 134 1.63 1.49 12.40
N ASP A 135 2.68 1.70 11.61
CA ASP A 135 3.76 2.65 11.91
C ASP A 135 3.20 4.08 12.02
N MET A 136 2.28 4.48 11.13
CA MET A 136 1.63 5.78 11.23
C MET A 136 0.77 5.91 12.50
N MET A 137 0.10 4.84 12.92
CA MET A 137 -0.71 4.84 14.14
C MET A 137 0.14 4.97 15.40
N ASP A 138 1.27 4.29 15.44
CA ASP A 138 2.25 4.42 16.50
C ASP A 138 2.85 5.83 16.51
N LEU A 139 3.12 6.39 15.33
CA LEU A 139 3.63 7.75 15.17
C LEU A 139 2.66 8.81 15.69
N ARG A 140 1.35 8.72 15.39
CA ARG A 140 0.33 9.60 15.96
C ARG A 140 0.32 9.54 17.49
N THR A 141 0.47 8.34 18.05
CA THR A 141 0.54 8.16 19.52
C THR A 141 1.79 8.83 20.11
N MET A 142 2.94 8.76 19.43
CA MET A 142 4.15 9.47 19.85
C MET A 142 3.99 10.98 19.73
N HIS A 143 3.35 11.45 18.65
CA HIS A 143 3.14 12.88 18.41
C HIS A 143 2.32 13.55 19.52
N GLU A 144 1.28 12.90 20.05
CA GLU A 144 0.51 13.39 21.20
C GLU A 144 1.37 13.72 22.44
N LEU A 145 2.54 13.10 22.58
CA LEU A 145 3.46 13.36 23.69
C LEU A 145 4.24 14.67 23.51
N VAL A 146 4.39 15.14 22.27
CA VAL A 146 5.19 16.32 21.90
C VAL A 146 4.36 17.44 21.24
N HIS A 147 3.07 17.19 20.99
CA HIS A 147 2.14 18.15 20.43
C HIS A 147 2.03 19.42 21.31
N PRO A 148 2.17 20.63 20.74
CA PRO A 148 1.96 21.88 21.45
C PRO A 148 0.53 21.98 22.00
N LYS A 149 0.38 22.43 23.25
CA LYS A 149 -0.93 22.55 23.93
C LYS A 149 -1.49 23.96 23.90
#